data_AF-A0A3M1K026-F1
#
_entry.id   AF-A0A3M1K026-F1
#
_cell.length_a   1.000
_cell.length_b   1.000
_cell.length_c   1.000
_cell.angle_alpha   90.00
_cell.angle_beta   90.00
_cell.angle_gamma   90.00
#
_symmetry.space_group_name_H-M   'P 1'
#
loop_
_entity.id
_entity.type
_entity.pdbx_description
1 polymer ?
#
loop_
_entity_poly.entity_id
_entity_poly.type
_entity_poly.pdbx_seq_one_letter_code
_entity_poly.pdbx_strand_id
1 'polypeptide(L)'
;MEWLIALGLGLLAGLHTSTWGIYKDAPYEGYSLGRYLRSTFISTALAVPAAYFSDLNLLRPGHMLVFWGLVYVLERAIMEYYKTFLREEDQSKYFIPMTFHVQGEVVTDRKKRLLIGLAYLAGVSAAVAGVVAANQAGLGEQLWAVLLIGSIGGWISAFGGAWKDAPIEGFELLKFFRSPALAAFYAWVMSQFTSNLVLITFPALGYTIATTETYKTFFFPSKPRGKFAGKPVEYPEVLEWRTNLVPLYVAIWCVVIGIGVAAFLLDT
;
A
#
# COMPACT_ATOMS: atom_id res chain seq x y z
N MET A 1 -7.90 -26.12 -1.13
CA MET A 1 -8.04 -25.22 -2.29
C MET A 1 -7.90 -23.76 -1.87
N GLU A 2 -8.69 -23.27 -0.92
CA GLU A 2 -8.64 -21.87 -0.45
C GLU A 2 -7.25 -21.40 0.01
N TRP A 3 -6.50 -22.21 0.75
CA TRP A 3 -5.12 -21.87 1.15
C TRP A 3 -4.18 -21.65 -0.04
N LEU A 4 -4.35 -22.41 -1.14
CA LEU A 4 -3.54 -22.21 -2.35
C LEU A 4 -3.93 -20.90 -3.04
N ILE A 5 -5.21 -20.55 -3.04
CA ILE A 5 -5.70 -19.26 -3.54
C ILE A 5 -5.15 -18.12 -2.69
N ALA A 6 -5.21 -18.24 -1.36
CA ALA A 6 -4.64 -17.25 -0.44
C ALA A 6 -3.16 -17.00 -0.72
N LEU A 7 -2.36 -18.08 -0.78
CA LEU A 7 -0.92 -17.99 -1.07
C LEU A 7 -0.66 -17.41 -2.47
N GLY A 8 -1.47 -17.79 -3.47
CA GLY A 8 -1.39 -17.24 -4.82
C GLY A 8 -1.69 -15.73 -4.85
N LEU A 9 -2.74 -15.28 -4.18
CA LEU A 9 -3.08 -13.85 -4.08
C LEU A 9 -2.01 -13.07 -3.31
N GLY A 10 -1.46 -13.64 -2.24
CA GLY A 10 -0.33 -13.05 -1.51
C GLY A 10 0.94 -12.94 -2.36
N LEU A 11 1.24 -13.98 -3.15
CA LEU A 11 2.34 -13.97 -4.10
C LEU A 11 2.15 -12.88 -5.15
N LEU A 12 0.95 -12.75 -5.73
CA LEU A 12 0.62 -11.72 -6.72
C LEU A 12 0.71 -10.31 -6.12
N ALA A 13 0.17 -10.08 -4.93
CA ALA A 13 0.27 -8.80 -4.23
C ALA A 13 1.73 -8.40 -3.99
N GLY A 14 2.55 -9.34 -3.52
CA GLY A 14 3.95 -9.10 -3.25
C GLY A 14 4.82 -8.95 -4.52
N LEU A 15 4.57 -9.75 -5.57
CA LEU A 15 5.23 -9.55 -6.87
C LEU A 15 4.87 -8.20 -7.50
N HIS A 16 3.61 -7.77 -7.35
CA HIS A 16 3.18 -6.45 -7.80
C HIS A 16 3.94 -5.34 -7.05
N THR A 17 4.03 -5.41 -5.71
CA THR A 17 4.77 -4.42 -4.91
C THR A 17 6.26 -4.40 -5.21
N SER A 18 6.86 -5.57 -5.33
CA SER A 18 8.26 -5.74 -5.71
C SER A 18 8.58 -5.16 -7.09
N THR A 19 7.69 -5.35 -8.06
CA THR A 19 7.91 -4.93 -9.45
C THR A 19 7.87 -3.42 -9.59
N TRP A 20 6.83 -2.74 -9.09
CA TRP A 20 6.86 -1.27 -9.11
C TRP A 20 7.96 -0.70 -8.21
N GLY A 21 8.32 -1.41 -7.13
CA GLY A 21 9.42 -1.06 -6.24
C GLY A 21 10.76 -1.01 -6.97
N ILE A 22 11.10 -2.06 -7.75
CA ILE A 22 12.28 -2.02 -8.63
C ILE A 22 12.16 -0.90 -9.64
N TYR A 23 11.03 -0.84 -10.33
CA TYR A 23 10.87 0.08 -11.44
C TYR A 23 11.11 1.51 -10.98
N LYS A 24 10.67 1.86 -9.77
CA LYS A 24 10.88 3.18 -9.17
C LYS A 24 12.25 3.36 -8.50
N ASP A 25 12.69 2.40 -7.68
CA ASP A 25 13.77 2.61 -6.72
C ASP A 25 15.13 2.10 -7.21
N ALA A 26 15.17 1.04 -8.02
CA ALA A 26 16.42 0.39 -8.40
C ALA A 26 17.39 1.24 -9.25
N PRO A 27 16.95 2.20 -10.11
CA PRO A 27 17.87 3.10 -10.80
C PRO A 27 18.71 3.98 -9.85
N TYR A 28 18.26 4.17 -8.61
CA TYR A 28 18.91 5.02 -7.61
C TYR A 28 19.55 4.21 -6.48
N GLU A 29 18.97 3.06 -6.12
CA GLU A 29 19.40 2.25 -4.98
C GLU A 29 20.14 0.95 -5.39
N GLY A 30 20.16 0.63 -6.68
CA GLY A 30 20.70 -0.62 -7.22
C GLY A 30 19.74 -1.80 -7.06
N TYR A 31 19.94 -2.83 -7.88
CA TYR A 31 19.16 -4.05 -7.85
C TYR A 31 19.82 -5.14 -6.99
N SER A 32 19.00 -5.90 -6.25
CA SER A 32 19.38 -7.22 -5.76
C SER A 32 18.17 -8.13 -5.67
N LEU A 33 18.36 -9.42 -5.93
CA LEU A 33 17.28 -10.41 -5.90
C LEU A 33 16.61 -10.48 -4.52
N GLY A 34 17.38 -10.37 -3.44
CA GLY A 34 16.84 -10.35 -2.09
C GLY A 34 15.95 -9.13 -1.81
N ARG A 35 16.33 -7.93 -2.28
CA ARG A 35 15.48 -6.74 -2.17
C ARG A 35 14.22 -6.85 -3.02
N TYR A 36 14.34 -7.45 -4.20
CA TYR A 36 13.20 -7.72 -5.07
C TYR A 36 12.21 -8.66 -4.42
N LEU A 37 12.64 -9.83 -3.97
CA LEU A 37 11.72 -10.86 -3.48
C LEU A 37 11.20 -10.61 -2.06
N ARG A 38 11.75 -9.63 -1.32
CA ARG A 38 11.35 -9.36 0.07
C ARG A 38 9.85 -9.12 0.21
N SER A 39 9.26 -8.25 -0.60
CA SER A 39 7.82 -7.96 -0.52
C SER A 39 6.98 -9.15 -0.99
N THR A 40 7.44 -9.89 -2.01
CA THR A 40 6.88 -11.19 -2.41
C THR A 40 6.78 -12.17 -1.23
N PHE A 41 7.87 -12.39 -0.51
CA PHE A 41 7.90 -13.31 0.64
C PHE A 41 7.02 -12.81 1.78
N ILE A 42 7.10 -11.51 2.12
CA ILE A 42 6.29 -10.93 3.20
C ILE A 42 4.80 -11.03 2.89
N SER A 43 4.35 -10.62 1.69
CA SER A 43 2.93 -10.73 1.31
C SER A 43 2.45 -12.18 1.28
N THR A 44 3.25 -13.11 0.74
CA THR A 44 2.90 -14.54 0.73
C THR A 44 2.78 -15.09 2.15
N ALA A 45 3.69 -14.72 3.05
CA ALA A 45 3.63 -15.13 4.45
C ALA A 45 2.42 -14.51 5.18
N LEU A 46 2.12 -13.24 4.91
CA LEU A 46 0.97 -12.52 5.49
C LEU A 46 -0.37 -13.05 5.00
N ALA A 47 -0.42 -13.68 3.83
CA ALA A 47 -1.64 -14.30 3.32
C ALA A 47 -2.16 -15.41 4.26
N VAL A 48 -1.28 -16.12 4.98
CA VAL A 48 -1.69 -17.18 5.91
C VAL A 48 -2.51 -16.63 7.09
N PRO A 49 -1.98 -15.71 7.94
CA PRO A 49 -2.79 -15.14 9.00
C PRO A 49 -3.95 -14.30 8.46
N ALA A 50 -3.80 -13.61 7.33
CA ALA A 50 -4.92 -12.86 6.72
C ALA A 50 -6.08 -13.80 6.35
N ALA A 51 -5.80 -14.98 5.78
CA ALA A 51 -6.85 -15.93 5.41
C ALA A 51 -7.51 -16.53 6.65
N TYR A 52 -6.71 -16.85 7.67
CA TYR A 52 -7.21 -17.37 8.94
C TYR A 52 -8.13 -16.39 9.68
N PHE A 53 -7.77 -15.10 9.74
CA PHE A 53 -8.50 -14.11 10.54
C PHE A 53 -9.62 -13.36 9.79
N SER A 54 -9.65 -13.40 8.46
CA SER A 54 -10.65 -12.66 7.68
C SER A 54 -11.97 -13.39 7.49
N ASP A 55 -12.01 -14.71 7.69
CA ASP A 55 -13.19 -15.56 7.44
C ASP A 55 -13.77 -15.41 6.02
N LEU A 56 -12.94 -15.00 5.06
CA LEU A 56 -13.32 -14.83 3.67
C LEU A 56 -13.33 -16.19 2.97
N ASN A 57 -14.49 -16.61 2.44
CA ASN A 57 -14.57 -17.71 1.47
C ASN A 57 -13.84 -17.36 0.16
N LEU A 58 -12.59 -17.79 0.02
CA LEU A 58 -11.74 -17.51 -1.14
C LEU A 58 -12.09 -18.30 -2.41
N LEU A 59 -13.18 -19.09 -2.42
CA LEU A 59 -13.73 -19.63 -3.66
C LEU A 59 -14.62 -18.62 -4.38
N ARG A 60 -15.02 -17.53 -3.70
CA ARG A 60 -15.82 -16.44 -4.27
C ARG A 60 -14.93 -15.31 -4.81
N PRO A 61 -15.06 -14.89 -6.09
CA PRO A 61 -14.21 -13.86 -6.66
C PRO A 61 -14.22 -12.51 -5.90
N GLY A 62 -15.36 -12.07 -5.37
CA GLY A 62 -15.47 -10.85 -4.58
C GLY A 62 -14.64 -10.91 -3.30
N HIS A 63 -14.64 -12.07 -2.64
CA HIS A 63 -13.80 -12.30 -1.47
C HIS A 63 -12.31 -12.38 -1.83
N MET A 64 -11.95 -12.95 -2.99
CA MET A 64 -10.57 -12.89 -3.51
C MET A 64 -10.12 -11.44 -3.74
N LEU A 65 -10.99 -10.60 -4.29
CA LEU A 65 -10.71 -9.19 -4.55
C LEU A 65 -10.46 -8.42 -3.25
N VAL A 66 -11.32 -8.60 -2.25
CA VAL A 66 -11.15 -8.05 -0.89
C VAL A 66 -9.84 -8.54 -0.28
N PHE A 67 -9.57 -9.84 -0.38
CA PHE A 67 -8.39 -10.47 0.20
C PHE A 67 -7.08 -9.95 -0.39
N TRP A 68 -7.00 -9.79 -1.72
CA TRP A 68 -5.81 -9.25 -2.37
C TRP A 68 -5.48 -7.86 -1.85
N GLY A 69 -6.47 -6.96 -1.75
CA GLY A 69 -6.30 -5.63 -1.19
C GLY A 69 -5.86 -5.66 0.28
N LEU A 70 -6.39 -6.59 1.08
CA LEU A 70 -6.02 -6.76 2.49
C LEU A 70 -4.54 -7.11 2.62
N VAL A 71 -4.07 -8.15 1.93
CA VAL A 71 -2.67 -8.58 1.98
C VAL A 71 -1.74 -7.47 1.48
N TYR A 72 -2.18 -6.76 0.44
CA TYR A 72 -1.45 -5.63 -0.12
C TYR A 72 -1.20 -4.56 0.95
N VAL A 73 -2.25 -4.07 1.64
CA VAL A 73 -2.08 -3.01 2.64
C VAL A 73 -1.27 -3.47 3.86
N LEU A 74 -1.41 -4.72 4.29
CA LEU A 74 -0.66 -5.25 5.42
C LEU A 74 0.85 -5.25 5.14
N GLU A 75 1.26 -5.69 3.96
CA GLU A 75 2.66 -5.63 3.55
C GLU A 75 3.16 -4.18 3.49
N ARG A 76 2.37 -3.27 2.89
CA ARG A 76 2.71 -1.86 2.80
C ARG A 76 2.91 -1.21 4.16
N ALA A 77 1.99 -1.47 5.10
CA ALA A 77 2.08 -0.95 6.46
C ALA A 77 3.34 -1.45 7.18
N ILE A 78 3.63 -2.75 7.11
CA ILE A 78 4.85 -3.33 7.71
C ILE A 78 6.10 -2.72 7.10
N MET A 79 6.17 -2.62 5.77
CA MET A 79 7.35 -2.10 5.10
C MET A 79 7.54 -0.60 5.31
N GLU A 80 6.48 0.18 5.42
CA GLU A 80 6.56 1.60 5.74
C GLU A 80 6.98 1.82 7.19
N TYR A 81 6.45 1.02 8.13
CA TYR A 81 6.90 1.06 9.52
C TYR A 81 8.39 0.70 9.64
N TYR A 82 8.82 -0.38 8.99
CA TYR A 82 10.21 -0.81 8.98
C TYR A 82 11.13 0.28 8.41
N LYS A 83 10.78 0.86 7.25
CA LYS A 83 11.60 1.90 6.61
C LYS A 83 11.68 3.19 7.44
N THR A 84 10.57 3.58 8.05
CA THR A 84 10.46 4.86 8.76
C THR A 84 11.12 4.82 10.13
N PHE A 85 10.92 3.75 10.90
CA PHE A 85 11.33 3.73 12.31
C PHE A 85 12.48 2.77 12.63
N LEU A 86 12.58 1.65 11.93
CA LEU A 86 13.50 0.56 12.30
C LEU A 86 14.80 0.57 11.49
N ARG A 87 14.71 0.80 10.18
CA ARG A 87 15.84 0.72 9.26
C ARG A 87 16.82 1.87 9.49
N GLU A 88 18.11 1.53 9.49
CA GLU A 88 19.20 2.49 9.39
C GLU A 88 19.84 2.35 8.01
N GLU A 89 19.91 3.46 7.29
CA GLU A 89 20.61 3.56 6.02
C GLU A 89 21.01 5.02 5.78
N ASP A 90 21.96 5.22 4.88
CA ASP A 90 22.31 6.56 4.40
C ASP A 90 21.11 7.25 3.75
N GLN A 91 20.74 8.41 4.28
CA GLN A 91 19.62 9.23 3.79
C GLN A 91 20.05 10.23 2.70
N SER A 92 21.35 10.43 2.47
CA SER A 92 21.88 11.42 1.52
C SER A 92 21.45 11.16 0.07
N LYS A 93 21.17 9.89 -0.27
CA LYS A 93 20.63 9.45 -1.56
C LYS A 93 19.18 9.88 -1.81
N TYR A 94 18.45 10.33 -0.79
CA TYR A 94 17.06 10.78 -0.94
C TYR A 94 16.94 12.29 -0.97
N PHE A 95 15.97 12.76 -1.76
CA PHE A 95 15.46 14.12 -1.69
C PHE A 95 14.50 14.29 -0.51
N ILE A 96 13.62 13.29 -0.31
CA ILE A 96 12.73 13.20 0.86
C ILE A 96 13.23 12.06 1.74
N PRO A 97 13.62 12.31 2.99
CA PRO A 97 14.13 11.24 3.84
C PRO A 97 13.10 10.11 4.02
N MET A 98 13.60 8.89 4.01
CA MET A 98 12.78 7.69 4.16
C MET A 98 12.70 7.20 5.61
N THR A 99 13.65 7.62 6.43
CA THR A 99 13.58 7.55 7.89
C THR A 99 12.67 8.65 8.43
N PHE A 100 12.13 8.44 9.64
CA PHE A 100 11.35 9.45 10.35
C PHE A 100 12.09 10.78 10.42
N HIS A 101 11.42 11.83 9.97
CA HIS A 101 11.94 13.17 9.90
C HIS A 101 10.82 14.17 10.18
N VAL A 102 11.19 15.38 10.60
CA VAL A 102 10.27 16.48 10.87
C VAL A 102 10.75 17.66 10.04
N GLN A 103 9.88 18.19 9.18
CA GLN A 103 10.21 19.33 8.30
C GLN A 103 11.49 19.11 7.46
N GLY A 104 11.67 17.88 6.96
CA GLY A 104 12.85 17.47 6.19
C GLY A 104 14.08 17.06 7.00
N GLU A 105 14.12 17.30 8.32
CA GLU A 105 15.25 16.95 9.18
C GLU A 105 15.09 15.56 9.80
N VAL A 106 16.05 14.67 9.52
CA VAL A 106 16.04 13.28 10.01
C VAL A 106 16.28 13.23 11.51
N VAL A 107 15.44 12.47 12.23
CA VAL A 107 15.69 12.17 13.64
C VAL A 107 16.79 11.11 13.74
N THR A 108 18.00 11.57 14.06
CA THR A 108 19.22 10.74 14.15
C THR A 108 19.24 9.85 15.39
N ASP A 109 18.61 10.28 16.48
CA ASP A 109 18.51 9.51 17.72
C ASP A 109 17.58 8.30 17.54
N ARG A 110 18.18 7.11 17.54
CA ARG A 110 17.47 5.84 17.39
C ARG A 110 16.44 5.61 18.49
N LYS A 111 16.72 5.95 19.75
CA LYS A 111 15.78 5.74 20.86
C LYS A 111 14.55 6.61 20.69
N LYS A 112 14.75 7.91 20.38
CA LYS A 112 13.64 8.82 20.08
C LYS A 112 12.80 8.30 18.91
N ARG A 113 13.44 7.86 17.83
CA ARG A 113 12.75 7.30 16.67
C ARG A 113 11.93 6.06 17.00
N LEU A 114 12.45 5.15 17.82
CA LEU A 114 11.71 3.96 18.26
C LEU A 114 10.53 4.31 19.17
N LEU A 115 10.69 5.27 20.09
CA LEU A 115 9.59 5.76 20.93
C LEU A 115 8.47 6.40 20.09
N ILE A 116 8.83 7.19 19.08
CA ILE A 116 7.86 7.75 18.14
C ILE A 116 7.20 6.64 17.32
N GLY A 117 7.96 5.63 16.88
CA GLY A 117 7.42 4.44 16.23
C GLY A 117 6.39 3.70 17.09
N LEU A 118 6.66 3.54 18.39
CA LEU A 118 5.71 2.94 19.33
C LEU A 118 4.45 3.80 19.48
N ALA A 119 4.59 5.13 19.58
CA ALA A 119 3.45 6.05 19.62
C ALA A 119 2.63 5.99 18.32
N TYR A 120 3.29 5.89 17.17
CA TYR A 120 2.65 5.70 15.88
C TYR A 120 1.87 4.38 15.82
N LEU A 121 2.46 3.26 16.25
CA LEU A 121 1.77 1.97 16.32
C LEU A 121 0.55 2.03 17.26
N ALA A 122 0.67 2.70 18.41
CA ALA A 122 -0.47 2.89 19.31
C ALA A 122 -1.59 3.69 18.63
N GLY A 123 -1.25 4.76 17.91
CA GLY A 123 -2.23 5.57 17.17
C GLY A 123 -2.93 4.78 16.06
N VAL A 124 -2.17 4.02 15.25
CA VAL A 124 -2.75 3.12 14.24
C VAL A 124 -3.63 2.05 14.89
N SER A 125 -3.19 1.45 15.99
CA SER A 125 -3.97 0.42 16.70
C SER A 125 -5.28 0.99 17.26
N ALA A 126 -5.27 2.21 17.79
CA ALA A 126 -6.47 2.91 18.23
C ALA A 126 -7.43 3.21 17.07
N ALA A 127 -6.91 3.62 15.90
CA ALA A 127 -7.73 3.81 14.71
C ALA A 127 -8.38 2.49 14.25
N VAL A 128 -7.63 1.39 14.23
CA VAL A 128 -8.16 0.05 13.91
C VAL A 128 -9.23 -0.37 14.93
N ALA A 129 -8.99 -0.17 16.22
CA ALA A 129 -9.98 -0.45 17.26
C ALA A 129 -11.26 0.38 17.05
N GLY A 130 -11.15 1.64 16.61
CA GLY A 130 -12.28 2.47 16.23
C GLY A 130 -13.08 1.90 15.05
N VAL A 131 -12.41 1.41 14.01
CA VAL A 131 -13.06 0.72 12.86
C VAL A 131 -13.76 -0.56 13.32
N VAL A 132 -13.14 -1.35 14.21
CA VAL A 132 -13.74 -2.56 14.78
C VAL A 132 -14.98 -2.22 15.60
N ALA A 133 -14.91 -1.20 16.46
CA ALA A 133 -16.05 -0.76 17.26
C ALA A 133 -17.20 -0.25 16.37
N ALA A 134 -16.90 0.52 15.32
CA ALA A 134 -17.88 0.95 14.33
C ALA A 134 -18.51 -0.24 13.59
N ASN A 135 -17.73 -1.26 13.26
CA ASN A 135 -18.22 -2.49 12.65
C ASN A 135 -19.21 -3.22 13.57
N GLN A 136 -18.85 -3.37 14.85
CA GLN A 136 -19.70 -4.02 15.87
C GLN A 136 -20.99 -3.24 16.14
N ALA A 137 -20.98 -1.92 15.94
CA ALA A 137 -22.16 -1.07 15.99
C ALA A 137 -23.06 -1.18 14.73
N GLY A 138 -22.74 -2.06 13.78
CA GLY A 138 -23.54 -2.28 12.56
C GLY A 138 -23.40 -1.18 11.52
N LEU A 139 -22.39 -0.31 11.61
CA LEU A 139 -22.24 0.81 10.66
C LEU A 139 -21.80 0.37 9.26
N GLY A 140 -21.37 -0.88 9.08
CA GLY A 140 -20.91 -1.41 7.79
C GLY A 140 -21.98 -1.50 6.71
N GLU A 141 -23.26 -1.50 7.09
CA GLU A 141 -24.38 -1.48 6.14
C GLU A 141 -24.74 -0.05 5.68
N GLN A 142 -24.21 0.98 6.35
CA GLN A 142 -24.55 2.37 6.08
C GLN A 142 -23.54 2.98 5.11
N LEU A 143 -24.01 3.37 3.92
CA LEU A 143 -23.14 3.90 2.86
C LEU A 143 -22.28 5.10 3.31
N TRP A 144 -22.84 6.03 4.09
CA TRP A 144 -22.08 7.17 4.60
C TRP A 144 -20.92 6.73 5.50
N ALA A 145 -21.11 5.68 6.31
CA ALA A 145 -20.09 5.15 7.20
C ALA A 145 -19.04 4.38 6.41
N VAL A 146 -19.44 3.58 5.41
CA VAL A 146 -18.53 2.94 4.45
C VAL A 146 -17.61 3.97 3.80
N LEU A 147 -18.15 5.07 3.29
CA LEU A 147 -17.37 6.11 2.61
C LEU A 147 -16.48 6.88 3.58
N LEU A 148 -16.99 7.24 4.76
CA LEU A 148 -16.24 8.03 5.74
C LEU A 148 -15.16 7.21 6.44
N ILE A 149 -15.52 6.04 6.99
CA ILE A 149 -14.62 5.16 7.74
C ILE A 149 -13.67 4.43 6.79
N GLY A 150 -14.18 3.91 5.68
CA GLY A 150 -13.37 3.23 4.66
C GLY A 150 -12.31 4.13 4.03
N SER A 151 -12.51 5.45 4.03
CA SER A 151 -11.53 6.42 3.53
C SER A 151 -10.49 6.88 4.57
N ILE A 152 -10.58 6.46 5.84
CA ILE A 152 -9.63 6.87 6.90
C ILE A 152 -8.17 6.61 6.51
N GLY A 153 -7.89 5.46 5.89
CA GLY A 153 -6.54 5.15 5.39
C GLY A 153 -6.03 6.17 4.36
N GLY A 154 -6.93 6.63 3.47
CA GLY A 154 -6.65 7.67 2.50
C GLY A 154 -6.37 9.03 3.14
N TRP A 155 -7.10 9.38 4.21
CA TRP A 155 -6.86 10.58 5.01
C TRP A 155 -5.52 10.53 5.74
N ILE A 156 -5.21 9.42 6.40
CA ILE A 156 -3.91 9.22 7.07
C ILE A 156 -2.77 9.38 6.06
N SER A 157 -2.91 8.81 4.86
CA SER A 157 -1.93 8.97 3.78
C SER A 157 -1.80 10.43 3.32
N ALA A 158 -2.91 11.15 3.15
CA ALA A 158 -2.90 12.57 2.74
C ALA A 158 -2.24 13.48 3.78
N PHE A 159 -2.59 13.33 5.06
CA PHE A 159 -1.97 14.07 6.15
C PHE A 159 -0.50 13.68 6.32
N GLY A 160 -0.16 12.39 6.19
CA GLY A 160 1.23 11.92 6.17
C GLY A 160 2.04 12.57 5.07
N GLY A 161 1.51 12.64 3.84
CA GLY A 161 2.15 13.34 2.72
C GLY A 161 2.25 14.86 2.94
N ALA A 162 1.22 15.49 3.49
CA ALA A 162 1.25 16.92 3.82
C ALA A 162 2.27 17.25 4.92
N TRP A 163 2.44 16.36 5.90
CA TRP A 163 3.45 16.50 6.94
C TRP A 163 4.86 16.26 6.41
N LYS A 164 5.03 15.21 5.60
CA LYS A 164 6.33 14.67 5.18
C LYS A 164 6.87 15.34 3.93
N ASP A 165 6.06 15.40 2.88
CA ASP A 165 6.50 15.78 1.54
C ASP A 165 6.30 17.28 1.31
N ALA A 166 5.20 17.88 1.79
CA ALA A 166 4.87 19.29 1.50
C ALA A 166 5.87 20.33 2.03
N PRO A 167 6.57 20.14 3.17
CA PRO A 167 7.63 21.05 3.59
C PRO A 167 8.79 21.12 2.59
N ILE A 168 8.97 20.09 1.76
CA ILE A 168 10.08 19.97 0.81
C ILE A 168 9.60 20.27 -0.62
N GLU A 169 8.47 19.70 -1.04
CA GLU A 169 7.92 19.81 -2.40
C GLU A 169 6.91 20.95 -2.58
N GLY A 170 6.42 21.54 -1.49
CA GLY A 170 5.26 22.45 -1.50
C GLY A 170 3.91 21.72 -1.36
N PHE A 171 2.88 22.43 -0.91
CA PHE A 171 1.54 21.88 -0.72
C PHE A 171 0.69 22.03 -2.00
N GLU A 172 0.10 20.92 -2.46
CA GLU A 172 -0.82 20.90 -3.60
C GLU A 172 -2.20 20.35 -3.18
N LEU A 173 -3.24 21.20 -3.26
CA LEU A 173 -4.58 20.86 -2.77
C LEU A 173 -5.21 19.65 -3.48
N LEU A 174 -5.06 19.54 -4.80
CA LEU A 174 -5.60 18.41 -5.56
C LEU A 174 -4.86 17.09 -5.23
N LYS A 175 -3.55 17.16 -5.00
CA LYS A 175 -2.74 16.01 -4.57
C LYS A 175 -3.15 15.54 -3.17
N PHE A 176 -3.55 16.46 -2.30
CA PHE A 176 -4.03 16.17 -0.95
C PHE A 176 -5.33 15.36 -0.94
N PHE A 177 -6.35 15.77 -1.70
CA PHE A 177 -7.65 15.07 -1.73
C PHE A 177 -7.67 13.78 -2.56
N ARG A 178 -6.62 13.50 -3.34
CA ARG A 178 -6.57 12.29 -4.19
C ARG A 178 -6.67 11.00 -3.37
N SER A 179 -5.87 10.85 -2.32
CA SER A 179 -5.85 9.60 -1.54
C SER A 179 -7.16 9.34 -0.78
N PRO A 180 -7.79 10.33 -0.12
CA PRO A 180 -9.12 10.15 0.49
C PRO A 180 -10.20 9.80 -0.54
N ALA A 181 -10.23 10.48 -1.69
CA ALA A 181 -11.22 10.21 -2.73
C ALA A 181 -11.08 8.80 -3.32
N LEU A 182 -9.86 8.36 -3.62
CA LEU A 182 -9.60 7.00 -4.09
C LEU A 182 -9.95 5.95 -3.02
N ALA A 183 -9.62 6.20 -1.75
CA ALA A 183 -9.97 5.29 -0.67
C ALA A 183 -11.48 5.19 -0.47
N ALA A 184 -12.22 6.30 -0.56
CA ALA A 184 -13.69 6.29 -0.52
C ALA A 184 -14.28 5.50 -1.71
N PHE A 185 -13.75 5.70 -2.91
CA PHE A 185 -14.15 4.94 -4.09
C PHE A 185 -13.93 3.43 -3.90
N TYR A 186 -12.73 3.03 -3.48
CA TYR A 186 -12.47 1.60 -3.25
C TYR A 186 -13.25 1.04 -2.06
N ALA A 187 -13.53 1.84 -1.02
CA ALA A 187 -14.40 1.41 0.08
C ALA A 187 -15.81 1.08 -0.42
N TRP A 188 -16.37 1.92 -1.30
CA TRP A 188 -17.66 1.65 -1.94
C TRP A 188 -17.63 0.39 -2.83
N VAL A 189 -16.52 0.14 -3.54
CA VAL A 189 -16.36 -1.10 -4.31
C VAL A 189 -16.29 -2.32 -3.38
N MET A 190 -15.49 -2.27 -2.32
CA MET A 190 -15.37 -3.38 -1.36
C MET A 190 -16.67 -3.66 -0.61
N SER A 191 -17.49 -2.63 -0.36
CA SER A 191 -18.77 -2.81 0.32
C SER A 191 -19.80 -3.60 -0.48
N GLN A 192 -19.56 -3.84 -1.77
CA GLN A 192 -20.40 -4.74 -2.58
C GLN A 192 -20.17 -6.21 -2.24
N PHE A 193 -19.04 -6.55 -1.57
CA PHE A 193 -18.62 -7.93 -1.33
C PHE A 193 -18.54 -8.29 0.16
N THR A 194 -18.61 -7.31 1.06
CA THR A 194 -18.64 -7.54 2.51
C THR A 194 -19.24 -6.33 3.22
N SER A 195 -19.94 -6.54 4.33
CA SER A 195 -20.37 -5.48 5.25
C SER A 195 -19.37 -5.25 6.39
N ASN A 196 -18.29 -6.03 6.47
CA ASN A 196 -17.31 -5.88 7.53
C ASN A 196 -16.42 -4.64 7.27
N LEU A 197 -16.56 -3.58 8.06
CA LEU A 197 -15.82 -2.33 7.88
C LEU A 197 -14.30 -2.50 7.93
N VAL A 198 -13.77 -3.48 8.65
CA VAL A 198 -12.32 -3.77 8.64
C VAL A 198 -11.91 -4.28 7.26
N LEU A 199 -12.67 -5.23 6.72
CA LEU A 199 -12.46 -5.81 5.39
C LEU A 199 -12.89 -4.88 4.25
N ILE A 200 -13.54 -3.76 4.53
CA ILE A 200 -13.73 -2.66 3.58
C ILE A 200 -12.53 -1.72 3.63
N THR A 201 -12.20 -1.23 4.82
CA THR A 201 -11.24 -0.13 5.03
C THR A 201 -9.82 -0.52 4.63
N PHE A 202 -9.37 -1.70 5.04
CA PHE A 202 -8.00 -2.15 4.77
C PHE A 202 -7.78 -2.41 3.27
N PRO A 203 -8.61 -3.23 2.59
CA PRO A 203 -8.49 -3.43 1.15
C PRO A 203 -8.64 -2.16 0.34
N ALA A 204 -9.53 -1.23 0.75
CA ALA A 204 -9.67 0.05 0.09
C ALA A 204 -8.37 0.87 0.10
N LEU A 205 -7.68 0.90 1.24
CA LEU A 205 -6.34 1.49 1.32
C LEU A 205 -5.32 0.71 0.48
N GLY A 206 -5.38 -0.62 0.45
CA GLY A 206 -4.52 -1.46 -0.38
C GLY A 206 -4.62 -1.11 -1.87
N TYR A 207 -5.84 -1.03 -2.40
CA TYR A 207 -6.10 -0.62 -3.79
C TYR A 207 -5.72 0.83 -4.06
N THR A 208 -5.93 1.73 -3.09
CA THR A 208 -5.48 3.12 -3.18
C THR A 208 -3.96 3.19 -3.36
N ILE A 209 -3.19 2.41 -2.60
CA ILE A 209 -1.73 2.36 -2.75
C ILE A 209 -1.37 1.71 -4.10
N ALA A 210 -1.96 0.56 -4.44
CA ALA A 210 -1.66 -0.16 -5.67
C ALA A 210 -1.87 0.71 -6.92
N THR A 211 -3.00 1.41 -7.00
CA THR A 211 -3.31 2.26 -8.15
C THR A 211 -2.51 3.55 -8.19
N THR A 212 -2.29 4.19 -7.05
CA THR A 212 -1.47 5.41 -7.01
C THR A 212 -0.02 5.11 -7.36
N GLU A 213 0.55 4.00 -6.88
CA GLU A 213 1.91 3.59 -7.26
C GLU A 213 1.98 3.16 -8.72
N THR A 214 0.95 2.49 -9.26
CA THR A 214 0.86 2.18 -10.70
C THR A 214 0.92 3.45 -11.54
N TYR A 215 0.03 4.41 -11.25
CA TYR A 215 -0.06 5.68 -11.95
C TYR A 215 1.25 6.46 -11.86
N LYS A 216 1.82 6.59 -10.65
CA LYS A 216 3.07 7.33 -10.44
C LYS A 216 4.26 6.69 -11.15
N THR A 217 4.32 5.36 -11.19
CA THR A 217 5.51 4.62 -11.67
C THR A 217 5.50 4.42 -13.17
N PHE A 218 4.37 4.02 -13.76
CA PHE A 218 4.32 3.56 -15.15
C PHE A 218 3.78 4.60 -16.15
N PHE A 219 2.99 5.60 -15.69
CA PHE A 219 2.45 6.62 -16.59
C PHE A 219 3.38 7.85 -16.72
N PHE A 220 4.40 7.95 -15.86
CA PHE A 220 5.42 9.02 -15.91
C PHE A 220 6.84 8.46 -15.73
N PRO A 221 7.27 7.50 -16.57
CA PRO A 221 8.51 6.75 -16.36
C PRO A 221 9.80 7.59 -16.45
N SER A 222 9.71 8.78 -17.06
CA SER A 222 10.84 9.70 -17.31
C SER A 222 11.00 10.81 -16.27
N LYS A 223 10.11 10.92 -15.27
CA LYS A 223 10.18 11.98 -14.25
C LYS A 223 10.53 11.40 -12.88
N PRO A 224 11.74 11.62 -12.33
CA PRO A 224 12.01 11.33 -10.93
C PRO A 224 11.03 12.12 -10.05
N ARG A 225 10.20 11.43 -9.28
CA ARG A 225 9.18 12.02 -8.40
C ARG A 225 9.35 11.51 -6.97
N GLY A 226 8.96 12.34 -6.00
CA GLY A 226 9.02 11.98 -4.59
C GLY A 226 10.45 11.87 -4.11
N LYS A 227 10.77 10.75 -3.43
CA LYS A 227 12.04 10.57 -2.70
C LYS A 227 13.32 10.69 -3.53
N PHE A 228 13.27 10.66 -4.87
CA PHE A 228 14.44 10.83 -5.74
C PHE A 228 14.37 12.07 -6.65
N ALA A 229 13.44 12.99 -6.41
CA ALA A 229 13.35 14.20 -7.22
C ALA A 229 14.71 14.94 -7.24
N GLY A 230 15.23 15.23 -8.44
CA GLY A 230 16.53 15.90 -8.61
C GLY A 230 17.78 15.07 -8.28
N LYS A 231 17.64 13.78 -7.94
CA LYS A 231 18.80 12.91 -7.68
C LYS A 231 19.33 12.28 -8.99
N PRO A 232 20.65 12.12 -9.13
CA PRO A 232 21.24 11.44 -10.27
C PRO A 232 20.85 9.95 -10.28
N VAL A 233 20.77 9.37 -11.48
CA VAL A 233 20.62 7.92 -11.65
C VAL A 233 21.99 7.28 -11.47
N GLU A 234 22.13 6.44 -10.45
CA GLU A 234 23.40 5.77 -10.11
C GLU A 234 23.58 4.45 -10.89
N TYR A 235 22.48 3.83 -11.33
CA TYR A 235 22.46 2.54 -12.02
C TYR A 235 21.68 2.64 -13.35
N PRO A 236 22.24 3.30 -14.38
CA PRO A 236 21.55 3.56 -15.64
C PRO A 236 21.16 2.28 -16.39
N GLU A 237 21.92 1.20 -16.27
CA GLU A 237 21.62 -0.11 -16.88
C GLU A 237 20.28 -0.67 -16.41
N VAL A 238 19.85 -0.32 -15.18
CA VAL A 238 18.55 -0.72 -14.63
C VAL A 238 17.39 -0.10 -15.40
N LEU A 239 17.56 1.09 -15.98
CA LEU A 239 16.52 1.73 -16.78
C LEU A 239 16.17 0.91 -18.03
N GLU A 240 17.16 0.22 -18.60
CA GLU A 240 16.99 -0.59 -19.81
C GLU A 240 16.25 -1.89 -19.50
N TRP A 241 16.79 -2.72 -18.60
CA TRP A 241 16.25 -4.07 -18.40
C TRP A 241 15.00 -4.11 -17.53
N ARG A 242 14.70 -3.09 -16.70
CA ARG A 242 13.48 -3.09 -15.85
C ARG A 242 12.19 -3.13 -16.67
N THR A 243 12.23 -2.71 -17.93
CA THR A 243 11.11 -2.75 -18.87
C THR A 243 10.62 -4.18 -19.11
N ASN A 244 11.50 -5.17 -19.00
CA ASN A 244 11.17 -6.59 -19.09
C ASN A 244 10.24 -7.07 -17.95
N LEU A 245 10.11 -6.32 -16.86
CA LEU A 245 9.20 -6.63 -15.76
C LEU A 245 7.78 -6.07 -15.98
N VAL A 246 7.60 -5.16 -16.96
CA VAL A 246 6.29 -4.56 -17.26
C VAL A 246 5.25 -5.61 -17.67
N PRO A 247 5.54 -6.62 -18.52
CA PRO A 247 4.57 -7.66 -18.84
C PRO A 247 4.07 -8.43 -17.62
N LEU A 248 4.97 -8.77 -16.68
CA LEU A 248 4.58 -9.40 -15.42
C LEU A 248 3.65 -8.50 -14.61
N TYR A 249 3.98 -7.21 -14.49
CA TYR A 249 3.15 -6.23 -13.79
C TYR A 249 1.74 -6.12 -14.38
N VAL A 250 1.67 -6.01 -15.71
CA VAL A 250 0.40 -5.92 -16.45
C VAL A 250 -0.40 -7.20 -16.29
N ALA A 251 0.23 -8.37 -16.38
CA ALA A 251 -0.43 -9.66 -16.19
C ALA A 251 -1.07 -9.77 -14.80
N ILE A 252 -0.40 -9.28 -13.74
CA ILE A 252 -0.98 -9.26 -12.39
C ILE A 252 -2.23 -8.37 -12.34
N TRP A 253 -2.19 -7.17 -12.94
CA TRP A 253 -3.38 -6.32 -13.05
C TRP A 253 -4.50 -6.97 -13.84
N CYS A 254 -4.20 -7.64 -14.96
CA CYS A 254 -5.20 -8.38 -15.73
C CYS A 254 -5.88 -9.47 -14.89
N VAL A 255 -5.12 -10.18 -14.04
CA VAL A 255 -5.68 -11.16 -13.10
C VAL A 255 -6.59 -10.48 -12.07
N VAL A 256 -6.13 -9.41 -11.42
CA VAL A 256 -6.91 -8.69 -10.39
C VAL A 256 -8.19 -8.07 -10.98
N ILE A 257 -8.09 -7.44 -12.16
CA ILE A 257 -9.24 -6.88 -12.88
C ILE A 257 -10.18 -8.01 -13.32
N GLY A 258 -9.65 -9.13 -13.81
CA GLY A 258 -10.44 -10.30 -14.18
C GLY A 258 -11.22 -10.87 -13.00
N ILE A 259 -10.59 -10.97 -11.81
CA ILE A 259 -11.26 -11.33 -10.56
C ILE A 259 -12.35 -10.32 -10.23
N GLY A 260 -12.07 -9.01 -10.36
CA GLY A 260 -13.05 -7.96 -10.11
C GLY A 260 -14.27 -8.03 -11.03
N VAL A 261 -14.06 -8.25 -12.33
CA VAL A 261 -15.16 -8.46 -13.30
C VAL A 261 -15.96 -9.71 -12.94
N ALA A 262 -15.29 -10.82 -12.63
CA ALA A 262 -15.97 -12.04 -12.20
C ALA A 262 -16.77 -11.83 -10.91
N ALA A 263 -16.27 -11.03 -9.96
CA ALA A 263 -16.98 -10.70 -8.73
C ALA A 263 -18.30 -9.98 -8.99
N PHE A 264 -18.31 -8.97 -9.86
CA PHE A 264 -19.54 -8.25 -10.21
C PHE A 264 -20.52 -9.07 -11.08
N LEU A 265 -20.06 -10.15 -11.71
CA LEU A 265 -20.94 -11.02 -12.52
C LEU A 265 -21.50 -12.20 -11.71
N LEU A 266 -20.80 -12.62 -10.66
CA LEU A 266 -21.09 -13.87 -9.95
C LEU A 266 -21.48 -13.70 -8.48
N ASP A 267 -21.09 -12.60 -7.83
CA ASP A 267 -21.29 -12.39 -6.39
C ASP A 267 -22.31 -11.28 -6.04
N THR A 268 -22.65 -10.39 -6.96
CA THR A 268 -23.63 -9.29 -6.81
C THR A 268 -24.89 -9.56 -7.64
#